data_AF-M8CHV8-F1
#
_entry.id   AF-M8CHV8-F1
#
_cell.length_a   1.000
_cell.length_b   1.000
_cell.length_c   1.000
_cell.angle_alpha   90.00
_cell.angle_beta   90.00
_cell.angle_gamma   90.00
#
_symmetry.space_group_name_H-M   'P 1'
#
loop_
_entity.id
_entity.type
_entity.pdbx_description
1 polymer ?
#
loop_
_entity_poly.entity_id
_entity_poly.type
_entity_poly.pdbx_seq_one_letter_code
_entity_poly.pdbx_strand_id
1 'polypeptide(L)'
;MKRLTFDIISALLFGLERSGVRDALAGDFVRMIEGMWAIPANLPFTAFSRSLSASVRARRALEGITREKKAKQLEHGKAASRNNDLITCLLSLRDGHGERLLTDEEIVDNAMVALIAGHDTSSILMTFMVRHLANDDATLATMVEGK
;
A
#
# COMPACT_ATOMS: atom_id res chain seq x y z
N MET A 1 15.19 -3.00 2.88
CA MET A 1 13.95 -3.65 2.40
C MET A 1 12.72 -2.74 2.48
N LYS A 2 12.42 -2.08 3.60
CA LYS A 2 11.22 -1.21 3.76
C LYS A 2 10.97 -0.18 2.64
N ARG A 3 11.98 0.57 2.21
CA ARG A 3 11.81 1.54 1.10
C ARG A 3 11.45 0.85 -0.23
N LEU A 4 12.11 -0.27 -0.53
CA LEU A 4 11.89 -1.02 -1.76
C LEU A 4 10.46 -1.57 -1.81
N THR A 5 10.02 -2.24 -0.75
CA THR A 5 8.66 -2.79 -0.65
C THR A 5 7.60 -1.70 -0.65
N PHE A 6 7.86 -0.55 -0.01
CA PHE A 6 6.96 0.61 -0.07
C PHE A 6 6.80 1.13 -1.50
N ASP A 7 7.91 1.28 -2.21
CA ASP A 7 7.90 1.72 -3.61
C ASP A 7 7.14 0.74 -4.50
N ILE A 8 7.35 -0.58 -4.33
CA ILE A 8 6.66 -1.63 -5.08
C ILE A 8 5.15 -1.61 -4.79
N ILE A 9 4.76 -1.67 -3.51
CA ILE A 9 3.35 -1.73 -3.16
C ILE A 9 2.62 -0.44 -3.54
N SER A 10 3.27 0.73 -3.42
CA SER A 10 2.66 2.01 -3.84
C SER A 10 2.45 2.08 -5.36
N ALA A 11 3.38 1.52 -6.13
CA ALA A 11 3.22 1.42 -7.58
C ALA A 11 2.07 0.45 -7.95
N LEU A 12 2.03 -0.74 -7.32
CA LEU A 12 1.01 -1.75 -7.59
C LEU A 12 -0.39 -1.34 -7.14
N LEU A 13 -0.52 -0.69 -5.98
CA LEU A 13 -1.83 -0.34 -5.42
C LEU A 13 -2.41 0.93 -6.04
N PHE A 14 -1.57 1.91 -6.38
CA PHE A 14 -2.02 3.26 -6.70
C PHE A 14 -1.63 3.71 -8.11
N GLY A 15 -0.74 2.98 -8.80
CA GLY A 15 -0.17 3.42 -10.07
C GLY A 15 0.60 4.74 -9.94
N LEU A 16 1.11 5.04 -8.75
CA LEU A 16 1.83 6.28 -8.49
C LEU A 16 3.25 6.19 -9.06
N GLU A 17 3.53 6.94 -10.12
CA GLU A 17 4.90 7.28 -10.48
C GLU A 17 5.55 8.11 -9.34
N ARG A 18 6.90 8.17 -9.34
CA ARG A 18 7.67 8.99 -8.39
C ARG A 18 7.18 10.44 -8.42
N SER A 19 6.40 10.82 -7.41
CA SER A 19 5.76 12.13 -7.28
C SER A 19 5.79 12.59 -5.83
N GLY A 20 5.63 13.90 -5.59
CA GLY A 20 5.57 14.45 -4.24
C GLY A 20 4.45 13.86 -3.37
N VAL A 21 3.36 13.40 -4.00
CA VAL A 21 2.24 12.70 -3.31
C VAL A 21 2.71 11.37 -2.74
N ARG A 22 3.51 10.61 -3.50
CA ARG A 22 4.05 9.32 -3.06
C ARG A 22 4.99 9.47 -1.86
N ASP A 23 5.85 10.49 -1.88
CA ASP A 23 6.80 10.72 -0.80
C ASP A 23 6.12 11.22 0.48
N ALA A 24 5.08 12.05 0.35
CA ALA A 24 4.23 12.45 1.47
C ALA A 24 3.50 11.23 2.08
N LEU A 25 2.92 10.38 1.23
CA LEU A 25 2.27 9.14 1.66
C LEU A 25 3.25 8.19 2.36
N ALA A 26 4.50 8.09 1.87
CA ALA A 26 5.55 7.29 2.51
C ALA A 26 5.85 7.76 3.94
N GLY A 27 6.00 9.07 4.12
CA GLY A 27 6.27 9.65 5.44
C GLY A 27 5.12 9.43 6.42
N ASP A 28 3.88 9.57 5.96
CA ASP A 28 2.70 9.29 6.79
C ASP A 28 2.53 7.80 7.09
N PHE A 29 2.81 6.95 6.11
CA PHE A 29 2.75 5.51 6.28
C PHE A 29 3.74 4.99 7.34
N VAL A 30 4.98 5.48 7.36
CA VAL A 30 5.96 5.11 8.40
C VAL A 30 5.43 5.46 9.79
N ARG A 31 4.92 6.68 9.97
CA ARG A 31 4.34 7.12 11.25
C ARG A 31 3.10 6.29 11.66
N MET A 32 2.31 5.86 10.68
CA MET A 32 1.16 5.00 10.91
C MET A 32 1.58 3.63 11.48
N ILE A 33 2.53 2.96 10.83
CA ILE A 33 3.04 1.65 11.27
C ILE A 33 3.70 1.74 12.65
N GLU A 34 4.46 2.80 12.92
CA GLU A 34 5.09 3.01 14.23
C GLU A 34 4.07 3.05 15.38
N GLY A 35 2.93 3.72 15.17
CA GLY A 35 1.89 3.75 16.20
C GLY A 35 0.96 2.53 16.20
N MET A 36 0.89 1.76 15.11
CA MET A 36 0.13 0.51 15.05
C MET A 36 0.66 -0.53 16.05
N TRP A 37 1.97 -0.58 16.23
CA TRP A 37 2.65 -1.48 17.17
C TRP A 37 2.95 -0.83 18.54
N ALA A 38 2.49 0.40 18.77
CA ALA A 38 2.73 1.12 20.01
C ALA A 38 1.63 0.88 21.06
N ILE A 39 1.89 1.31 22.30
CA ILE A 39 0.87 1.35 23.35
C ILE A 39 -0.25 2.30 22.90
N PRO A 40 -1.53 1.88 22.94
CA PRO A 40 -2.67 2.64 22.44
C PRO A 40 -3.08 3.77 23.40
N ALA A 41 -2.15 4.69 23.69
CA ALA A 41 -2.35 5.85 24.54
C ALA A 41 -2.38 7.12 23.68
N ASN A 42 -3.53 7.79 23.59
CA ASN A 42 -3.69 9.02 22.79
C ASN A 42 -3.26 10.26 23.59
N LEU A 43 -1.94 10.42 23.77
CA LEU A 43 -1.33 11.60 24.40
C LEU A 43 -0.44 12.31 23.36
N PRO A 44 -0.32 13.65 23.38
CA PRO A 44 0.23 14.45 22.28
C PRO A 44 1.68 14.11 21.86
N PHE A 45 2.42 13.40 22.69
CA PHE A 45 3.81 12.99 22.45
C PHE A 45 3.97 11.50 22.08
N THR A 46 2.90 10.70 22.09
CA THR A 46 2.99 9.26 21.85
C THR A 46 3.04 8.93 20.36
N ALA A 47 3.65 7.78 20.05
CA ALA A 47 3.62 7.24 18.69
C ALA A 47 2.19 6.99 18.21
N PHE A 48 1.29 6.57 19.11
CA PHE A 48 -0.12 6.35 18.82
C PHE A 48 -0.86 7.65 18.43
N SER A 49 -0.65 8.77 19.14
CA SER A 49 -1.30 10.03 18.76
C SER A 49 -0.79 10.56 17.40
N ARG A 50 0.51 10.41 17.15
CA ARG A 50 1.12 10.76 15.85
C ARG A 50 0.61 9.85 14.72
N SER A 51 0.41 8.56 14.97
CA SER A 51 -0.10 7.63 13.97
C SER A 51 -1.53 7.94 13.58
N LEU A 52 -2.42 8.28 14.54
CA LEU A 52 -3.78 8.71 14.23
C LEU A 52 -3.81 9.88 13.26
N SER A 53 -2.98 10.90 13.52
CA SER A 53 -2.87 12.07 12.64
C SER A 53 -2.30 11.71 11.25
N ALA A 54 -1.35 10.77 11.20
CA ALA A 54 -0.79 10.27 9.96
C ALA A 54 -1.80 9.43 9.15
N SER A 55 -2.59 8.59 9.82
CA SER A 55 -3.67 7.81 9.21
C SER A 55 -4.72 8.71 8.55
N VAL A 56 -5.08 9.84 9.19
CA VAL A 56 -6.00 10.82 8.59
C VAL A 56 -5.42 11.42 7.30
N ARG A 57 -4.12 11.77 7.28
CA ARG A 57 -3.48 12.32 6.09
C ARG A 57 -3.33 11.28 4.98
N ALA A 58 -2.92 10.06 5.32
CA ALA A 58 -2.83 8.94 4.39
C ALA A 58 -4.19 8.63 3.77
N ARG A 59 -5.25 8.57 4.59
CA ARG A 59 -6.64 8.40 4.13
C ARG A 59 -7.04 9.48 3.13
N ARG A 60 -6.80 10.76 3.43
CA ARG A 60 -7.10 11.88 2.51
C ARG A 60 -6.36 11.77 1.18
N ALA A 61 -5.10 11.34 1.20
CA ALA A 61 -4.34 11.12 -0.03
C ALA A 61 -4.97 10.01 -0.88
N LEU A 62 -5.35 8.89 -0.26
CA LEU A 62 -6.01 7.78 -0.94
C LEU A 62 -7.42 8.14 -1.45
N GLU A 63 -8.20 8.91 -0.69
CA GLU A 63 -9.48 9.46 -1.14
C GLU A 63 -9.31 10.31 -2.41
N GLY A 64 -8.26 11.15 -2.45
CA GLY A 64 -7.90 11.95 -3.62
C GLY A 64 -7.60 11.08 -4.84
N ILE A 65 -6.77 10.04 -4.66
CA ILE A 65 -6.40 9.09 -5.73
C ILE A 65 -7.65 8.33 -6.23
N THR A 66 -8.49 7.84 -5.32
CA THR A 66 -9.73 7.14 -5.67
C THR A 66 -10.67 8.04 -6.48
N ARG A 67 -10.81 9.30 -6.08
CA ARG A 67 -11.64 10.28 -6.80
C ARG A 67 -11.11 10.55 -8.21
N GLU A 68 -9.81 10.76 -8.35
CA GLU A 68 -9.15 10.99 -9.63
C GLU A 68 -9.34 9.80 -10.59
N LYS A 69 -9.12 8.57 -10.09
CA LYS A 69 -9.30 7.35 -10.88
C LYS A 69 -10.75 7.14 -11.30
N LYS A 70 -11.70 7.38 -10.39
CA LYS A 70 -13.13 7.31 -10.67
C LYS A 70 -13.55 8.30 -11.76
N ALA A 71 -13.06 9.54 -11.71
CA ALA A 71 -13.31 10.54 -12.75
C ALA A 71 -12.76 10.09 -14.11
N LYS A 72 -11.52 9.60 -14.15
CA LYS A 72 -10.88 9.08 -15.38
C LYS A 72 -11.65 7.92 -16.02
N GLN A 73 -12.20 7.00 -15.21
CA GLN A 73 -13.04 5.89 -15.70
C GLN A 73 -14.35 6.37 -16.32
N LEU A 74 -14.94 7.44 -15.80
CA LEU A 74 -16.17 8.04 -16.34
C LEU A 74 -15.92 8.73 -17.69
N GLU A 75 -14.79 9.43 -17.84
CA GLU A 75 -14.47 10.18 -19.06
C GLU A 75 -14.05 9.30 -20.24
N HIS A 76 -13.26 8.25 -20.00
CA HIS A 76 -12.64 7.46 -21.06
C HIS A 76 -13.26 6.05 -21.24
N GLY A 77 -14.30 5.73 -20.47
CA GLY A 77 -14.93 4.41 -20.43
C GLY A 77 -13.97 3.29 -19.99
N LYS A 78 -14.39 2.03 -20.14
CA LYS A 78 -13.62 0.84 -19.71
C LYS A 78 -12.23 0.74 -20.37
N ALA A 79 -11.98 1.45 -21.47
CA ALA A 79 -10.69 1.44 -22.18
C ALA A 79 -9.56 2.13 -21.40
N ALA A 80 -9.86 3.06 -20.49
CA ALA A 80 -8.86 3.67 -19.59
C ALA A 80 -8.45 2.77 -18.42
N SER A 81 -9.17 1.66 -18.19
CA SER A 81 -8.85 0.67 -17.13
C SER A 81 -7.67 -0.23 -17.49
N ARG A 82 -6.76 0.22 -18.35
CA ARG A 82 -5.55 -0.54 -18.72
C ARG A 82 -4.47 -0.47 -17.62
N ASN A 83 -4.59 0.47 -16.68
CA ASN A 83 -3.80 0.48 -15.45
C ASN A 83 -4.44 -0.47 -14.43
N ASN A 84 -3.79 -1.62 -14.22
CA ASN A 84 -4.28 -2.70 -13.37
C ASN A 84 -3.86 -2.49 -11.90
N ASP A 85 -4.04 -1.28 -11.37
CA ASP A 85 -3.79 -1.02 -9.95
C ASP A 85 -4.99 -1.41 -9.08
N LEU A 86 -4.73 -1.67 -7.79
CA LEU A 86 -5.75 -2.18 -6.87
C LEU A 86 -6.99 -1.26 -6.83
N ILE A 87 -6.82 0.05 -6.72
CA ILE A 87 -7.96 0.97 -6.63
C ILE A 87 -8.83 0.89 -7.88
N THR A 88 -8.23 0.83 -9.06
CA THR A 88 -8.95 0.67 -10.34
C THR A 88 -9.71 -0.65 -10.41
N CYS A 89 -9.10 -1.74 -9.89
CA CYS A 89 -9.74 -3.04 -9.76
C CYS A 89 -10.96 -2.98 -8.83
N LEU A 90 -10.79 -2.44 -7.63
CA LEU A 90 -11.87 -2.32 -6.63
C LEU A 90 -13.01 -1.42 -7.14
N LEU A 91 -12.70 -0.31 -7.83
CA LEU A 91 -13.70 0.56 -8.47
C LEU A 91 -14.49 -0.14 -9.58
N SER A 92 -13.94 -1.20 -10.18
CA SER A 92 -14.55 -1.95 -11.27
C SER A 92 -15.39 -3.14 -10.81
N LEU A 93 -15.32 -3.51 -9.53
CA LEU A 93 -16.12 -4.58 -8.97
C LEU A 93 -17.61 -4.22 -9.02
N ARG A 94 -18.40 -5.16 -9.53
CA ARG A 94 -19.86 -5.07 -9.62
C ARG A 94 -20.49 -6.32 -9.04
N ASP A 95 -21.69 -6.18 -8.49
CA ASP A 95 -22.49 -7.32 -8.05
C ASP A 95 -23.22 -8.00 -9.23
N GLY A 96 -24.06 -9.01 -8.92
CA GLY A 96 -24.85 -9.72 -9.93
C GLY A 96 -25.92 -8.87 -10.62
N HIS A 97 -26.20 -7.67 -10.12
CA HIS A 97 -27.15 -6.72 -10.68
C HIS A 97 -26.47 -5.58 -11.47
N GLY A 98 -25.12 -5.56 -11.50
CA GLY A 98 -24.35 -4.53 -12.19
C GLY A 98 -24.12 -3.27 -11.35
N GLU A 99 -24.47 -3.28 -10.06
CA GLU A 99 -24.24 -2.19 -9.11
C GLU A 99 -22.84 -2.25 -8.52
N ARG A 100 -22.32 -1.12 -8.05
CA ARG A 100 -21.00 -1.08 -7.41
C ARG A 100 -20.98 -1.93 -6.15
N LEU A 101 -20.00 -2.83 -6.08
CA LEU A 101 -19.84 -3.73 -4.93
C LEU A 101 -19.29 -3.02 -3.68
N LEU A 102 -18.47 -1.99 -3.87
CA LEU A 102 -17.77 -1.28 -2.80
C LEU A 102 -18.02 0.23 -2.86
N THR A 103 -18.26 0.82 -1.69
CA THR A 103 -18.30 2.26 -1.46
C THR A 103 -16.90 2.88 -1.59
N ASP A 104 -16.84 4.21 -1.76
CA ASP A 104 -15.55 4.91 -1.85
C ASP A 104 -14.74 4.78 -0.53
N GLU A 105 -15.42 4.69 0.62
CA GLU A 105 -14.80 4.48 1.94
C GLU A 105 -14.19 3.08 2.07
N GLU A 106 -14.93 2.03 1.70
CA GLU A 106 -14.42 0.65 1.73
C GLU A 106 -13.24 0.44 0.78
N ILE A 107 -13.22 1.13 -0.36
CA ILE A 107 -12.07 1.08 -1.29
C ILE A 107 -10.82 1.67 -0.63
N VAL A 108 -10.97 2.81 0.05
CA VAL A 108 -9.85 3.46 0.76
C VAL A 108 -9.38 2.61 1.94
N ASP A 109 -10.28 1.97 2.67
CA ASP A 109 -9.94 1.07 3.76
C ASP A 109 -9.18 -0.16 3.26
N ASN A 110 -9.66 -0.81 2.20
CA ASN A 110 -8.96 -1.94 1.57
C ASN A 110 -7.57 -1.53 1.05
N ALA A 111 -7.46 -0.34 0.44
CA ALA A 111 -6.20 0.22 0.01
C ALA A 111 -5.21 0.43 1.17
N MET A 112 -5.67 0.95 2.31
CA MET A 112 -4.82 1.10 3.51
C MET A 112 -4.36 -0.26 4.05
N VAL A 113 -5.27 -1.23 4.17
CA VAL A 113 -4.94 -2.56 4.66
C VAL A 113 -3.94 -3.26 3.74
N ALA A 114 -4.16 -3.21 2.43
CA ALA A 114 -3.25 -3.78 1.44
C ALA A 114 -1.86 -3.14 1.49
N LEU A 115 -1.79 -1.82 1.69
CA LEU A 115 -0.53 -1.08 1.81
C LEU A 115 0.27 -1.55 3.02
N ILE A 116 -0.39 -1.68 4.18
CA ILE A 116 0.23 -2.18 5.43
C ILE A 116 0.71 -3.62 5.26
N ALA A 117 -0.19 -4.50 4.81
CA ALA A 117 0.06 -5.93 4.68
C ALA A 117 1.21 -6.20 3.69
N GLY A 118 1.17 -5.59 2.51
CA GLY A 118 2.17 -5.80 1.46
C GLY A 118 3.54 -5.22 1.80
N HIS A 119 3.59 -4.11 2.54
CA HIS A 119 4.85 -3.50 2.95
C HIS A 119 5.54 -4.28 4.07
N ASP A 120 4.90 -4.42 5.24
CA ASP A 120 5.63 -4.80 6.45
C ASP A 120 6.02 -6.28 6.43
N THR A 121 5.10 -7.16 6.02
CA THR A 121 5.34 -8.60 5.93
C THR A 121 6.42 -8.94 4.90
N SER A 122 6.32 -8.40 3.68
CA SER A 122 7.30 -8.62 2.62
C SER A 122 8.67 -8.05 2.99
N SER A 123 8.72 -6.88 3.65
CA SER A 123 9.98 -6.29 4.09
C SER A 123 10.71 -7.20 5.07
N ILE A 124 9.97 -7.74 6.03
CA ILE A 124 10.47 -8.64 7.06
C ILE A 124 10.95 -9.93 6.41
N LEU A 125 10.12 -10.57 5.57
CA LEU A 125 10.46 -11.80 4.86
C LEU A 125 11.75 -11.63 4.04
N MET A 126 11.82 -10.61 3.18
CA MET A 126 13.01 -10.40 2.35
C MET A 126 14.26 -10.11 3.20
N THR A 127 14.12 -9.43 4.34
CA THR A 127 15.24 -9.22 5.27
C THR A 127 15.73 -10.54 5.85
N PHE A 128 14.82 -11.42 6.26
CA PHE A 128 15.18 -12.75 6.74
C PHE A 128 15.74 -13.66 5.65
N MET A 129 15.23 -13.58 4.42
CA MET A 129 15.79 -14.31 3.27
C MET A 129 17.24 -13.89 3.01
N VAL A 130 17.51 -12.58 2.91
CA VAL A 130 18.89 -12.07 2.72
C VAL A 130 19.79 -12.51 3.88
N ARG A 131 19.30 -12.42 5.12
CA ARG A 131 20.06 -12.88 6.29
C ARG A 131 20.35 -14.37 6.22
N HIS A 132 19.38 -15.20 5.85
CA HIS A 132 19.55 -16.65 5.78
C HIS A 132 20.59 -17.03 4.71
N LEU A 133 20.46 -16.47 3.51
CA LEU A 133 21.41 -16.69 2.41
C LEU A 133 22.83 -16.22 2.74
N ALA A 134 22.97 -15.12 3.48
CA ALA A 134 24.28 -14.63 3.90
C ALA A 134 24.96 -15.50 4.98
N ASN A 135 24.24 -16.44 5.60
CA ASN A 135 24.77 -17.34 6.63
C ASN A 135 24.77 -18.82 6.20
N ASP A 136 24.39 -19.12 4.96
CA ASP A 136 24.31 -20.48 4.43
C ASP A 136 24.80 -20.50 2.96
N ASP A 137 26.10 -20.68 2.80
CA ASP A 137 26.77 -20.72 1.50
C ASP A 137 26.28 -21.87 0.62
N ALA A 138 25.84 -22.99 1.21
CA ALA A 138 25.34 -24.13 0.45
C ALA A 138 23.97 -23.83 -0.17
N THR A 139 23.06 -23.23 0.60
CA THR A 139 21.77 -22.76 0.10
C THR A 139 21.96 -21.65 -0.94
N LEU A 140 22.89 -20.71 -0.70
CA LEU A 140 23.20 -19.65 -1.66
C LEU A 140 23.74 -20.22 -2.99
N ALA A 141 24.68 -21.17 -2.94
CA ALA A 141 25.24 -21.81 -4.14
C ALA A 141 24.13 -22.53 -4.93
N THR A 142 23.26 -23.28 -4.26
CA THR A 142 22.12 -23.97 -4.89
C THR A 142 21.19 -22.99 -5.60
N MET A 143 20.87 -21.85 -4.95
CA MET A 143 19.98 -20.84 -5.52
C MET A 143 20.59 -20.16 -6.76
N VAL A 144 21.91 -19.97 -6.80
CA VAL A 144 22.62 -19.36 -7.96
C VAL A 144 22.73 -20.33 -9.13
N GLU A 145 22.91 -21.63 -8.86
CA GLU A 145 23.01 -22.66 -9.90
C GLU A 145 21.67 -22.97 -10.61
N GLY A 146 20.54 -22.50 -10.07
CA GLY A 146 19.22 -22.64 -10.70
C GLY A 146 18.72 -24.09 -10.82
N LYS A 147 19.22 -24.99 -9.96
CA LYS A 147 18.74 -26.38 -9.85
C LYS A 147 17.56 -26.49 -8.90
#